data_AF-A0A3D0C621-F1
#
_entry.id   AF-A0A3D0C621-F1
#
_cell.length_a   1.000
_cell.length_b   1.000
_cell.length_c   1.000
_cell.angle_alpha   90.00
_cell.angle_beta   90.00
_cell.angle_gamma   90.00
#
_symmetry.space_group_name_H-M   'P 1'
#
loop_
_entity.id
_entity.type
_entity.pdbx_description
1 polymer ?
#
loop_
_entity_poly.entity_id
_entity_poly.type
_entity_poly.pdbx_seq_one_letter_code
_entity_poly.pdbx_strand_id
1 'polypeptide(L)'
;RITAALKKCELVVVSDCVEENDTLAFADVKLPATPWLEKNGTVTNSERRISRQRNAALPAGQAKHDWQIIQDVATKMGFSGFDFDEVSDVFKEHAQLTQFENNGERLLDLSGLSGLTNKEYNELSPIQWPVNTANPEGCARVYADGVFNTPSGKAQFIAITPQLPRQKTCVEFPFVLNSGRLRDQWHTMTRTGKTSKLSKHTDKPYLYLHPTDAQALAVQNDDMLSIAASTGQAIAHVKLDTKQRIGECFMPIHWNKSFASHANVSTLYQGIVDPLSGQAESKQGAVALSKKTFKQYVSVHTISKITLRADFWVKSTTAYGDAYQVALDAPTTDALLWCQHTSGLSGEWLTFNQEDKSYIVCLQAGKLAFLGYFSTNWPEIEQAWLEHVFASQKLEFATIQSLLLGIASDEFNQGKQVCSCYNVGEKTINKAIAQGCGSVEALGEKLQCGTKCGSCKPELASLINQYKAEPIETITILAES
;
A
#
# COMPACT_ATOMS: atom_id res chain seq x y z
N ARG A 1 -10.94 18.27 -6.47
CA ARG A 1 -11.87 18.26 -7.63
C ARG A 1 -12.84 17.07 -7.61
N ILE A 2 -12.37 15.81 -7.63
CA ILE A 2 -13.25 14.61 -7.65
C ILE A 2 -14.23 14.58 -6.48
N THR A 3 -13.77 14.81 -5.24
CA THR A 3 -14.66 14.94 -4.08
C THR A 3 -15.76 15.99 -4.26
N ALA A 4 -15.45 17.13 -4.88
CA ALA A 4 -16.44 18.17 -5.13
C ALA A 4 -17.45 17.74 -6.21
N ALA A 5 -17.04 16.93 -7.19
CA ALA A 5 -17.93 16.36 -8.18
C ALA A 5 -18.86 15.31 -7.56
N LEU A 6 -18.32 14.39 -6.75
CA LEU A 6 -19.12 13.38 -6.04
C LEU A 6 -20.14 14.02 -5.10
N LYS A 7 -19.75 15.03 -4.31
CA LYS A 7 -20.67 15.78 -3.43
C LYS A 7 -21.78 16.55 -4.17
N LYS A 8 -21.57 16.88 -5.45
CA LYS A 8 -22.56 17.58 -6.28
C LYS A 8 -23.46 16.62 -7.05
N CYS A 9 -23.08 15.35 -7.15
CA CYS A 9 -23.87 14.34 -7.84
C CYS A 9 -25.13 14.07 -7.02
N GLU A 10 -26.30 14.13 -7.65
CA GLU A 10 -27.59 13.91 -6.96
C GLU A 10 -27.75 12.48 -6.45
N LEU A 11 -27.07 11.53 -7.11
CA LEU A 11 -27.06 10.12 -6.73
C LEU A 11 -25.69 9.52 -7.07
N VAL A 12 -25.03 8.93 -6.07
CA VAL A 12 -23.78 8.19 -6.21
C VAL A 12 -24.03 6.73 -5.84
N VAL A 13 -24.01 5.84 -6.84
CA VAL A 13 -24.11 4.40 -6.65
C VAL A 13 -22.72 3.78 -6.75
N VAL A 14 -22.34 2.97 -5.76
CA VAL A 14 -21.03 2.31 -5.72
C VAL A 14 -21.20 0.80 -5.57
N SER A 15 -20.70 0.05 -6.56
CA SER A 15 -20.52 -1.41 -6.48
C SER A 15 -19.09 -1.71 -6.02
N ASP A 16 -18.94 -2.36 -4.87
CA ASP A 16 -17.64 -2.70 -4.31
C ASP A 16 -17.72 -3.96 -3.42
N CYS A 17 -16.57 -4.57 -3.17
CA CYS A 17 -16.39 -5.77 -2.34
C CYS A 17 -15.79 -5.45 -0.96
N VAL A 18 -15.68 -4.16 -0.61
CA VAL A 18 -15.24 -3.71 0.72
C VAL A 18 -16.30 -2.84 1.38
N GLU A 19 -16.30 -2.85 2.72
CA GLU A 19 -17.23 -2.08 3.55
C GLU A 19 -17.01 -0.56 3.44
N GLU A 20 -15.73 -0.15 3.40
CA GLU A 20 -15.31 1.24 3.48
C GLU A 20 -14.13 1.51 2.52
N ASN A 21 -14.18 2.65 1.84
CA ASN A 21 -13.08 3.29 1.12
C ASN A 21 -13.41 4.77 0.85
N ASP A 22 -12.44 5.54 0.34
CA ASP A 22 -12.59 6.97 0.05
C ASP A 22 -13.80 7.32 -0.84
N THR A 23 -14.19 6.43 -1.77
CA THR A 23 -15.34 6.65 -2.67
C THR A 23 -16.66 6.26 -2.01
N LEU A 24 -16.69 5.15 -1.26
CA LEU A 24 -17.86 4.66 -0.52
C LEU A 24 -18.35 5.65 0.54
N ALA A 25 -17.49 6.56 1.00
CA ALA A 25 -17.87 7.66 1.89
C ALA A 25 -18.81 8.69 1.23
N PHE A 26 -18.93 8.68 -0.11
CA PHE A 26 -19.82 9.54 -0.89
C PHE A 26 -21.01 8.79 -1.50
N ALA A 27 -21.14 7.48 -1.24
CA ALA A 27 -22.18 6.67 -1.85
C ALA A 27 -23.53 6.86 -1.15
N ASP A 28 -24.57 7.16 -1.92
CA ASP A 28 -25.96 7.12 -1.47
C ASP A 28 -26.49 5.68 -1.48
N VAL A 29 -26.03 4.88 -2.46
CA VAL A 29 -26.36 3.46 -2.58
C VAL A 29 -25.08 2.64 -2.68
N LYS A 30 -24.96 1.63 -1.82
CA LYS A 30 -23.84 0.67 -1.79
C LYS A 30 -24.34 -0.70 -2.22
N LEU A 31 -23.73 -1.27 -3.25
CA LEU A 31 -24.09 -2.57 -3.81
C LEU A 31 -22.96 -3.56 -3.50
N PRO A 32 -23.14 -4.52 -2.58
CA PRO A 32 -22.08 -5.45 -2.21
C PRO A 32 -21.81 -6.45 -3.34
N ALA A 33 -20.61 -6.35 -3.92
CA ALA A 33 -20.17 -7.21 -5.00
C ALA A 33 -19.24 -8.33 -4.49
N THR A 34 -19.32 -9.49 -5.14
CA THR A 34 -18.43 -10.63 -4.85
C THR A 34 -16.95 -10.26 -5.09
N PRO A 35 -16.01 -10.59 -4.18
CA PRO A 35 -14.57 -10.50 -4.40
C PRO A 35 -14.05 -11.65 -5.28
N TRP A 36 -12.77 -11.58 -5.65
CA TRP A 36 -12.13 -12.50 -6.60
C TRP A 36 -12.33 -14.00 -6.31
N LEU A 37 -12.25 -14.44 -5.06
CA LEU A 37 -12.39 -15.87 -4.69
C LEU A 37 -13.83 -16.39 -4.86
N GLU A 38 -14.81 -15.49 -4.78
CA GLU A 38 -16.24 -15.78 -4.90
C GLU A 38 -16.73 -15.59 -6.34
N LYS A 39 -16.05 -14.78 -7.15
CA LYS A 39 -16.40 -14.51 -8.56
C LYS A 39 -16.27 -15.75 -9.45
N ASN A 40 -17.20 -15.86 -10.41
CA ASN A 40 -17.15 -16.80 -11.53
C ASN A 40 -17.24 -16.01 -12.85
N GLY A 41 -16.42 -16.37 -13.84
CA GLY A 41 -16.37 -15.66 -15.12
C GLY A 41 -15.12 -15.99 -15.94
N THR A 42 -14.70 -15.04 -16.76
CA THR A 42 -13.41 -15.07 -17.48
C THR A 42 -12.60 -13.81 -17.18
N VAL A 43 -11.28 -13.93 -17.27
CA VAL A 43 -10.34 -12.80 -17.20
C VAL A 43 -9.43 -12.83 -18.42
N THR A 44 -9.11 -11.65 -18.95
CA THR A 44 -8.20 -11.51 -20.09
C THR A 44 -6.93 -10.80 -19.63
N ASN A 45 -5.77 -11.43 -19.83
CA ASN A 45 -4.48 -10.84 -19.46
C ASN A 45 -3.87 -9.99 -20.61
N SER A 46 -2.69 -9.42 -20.36
CA SER A 46 -1.98 -8.52 -21.30
C SER A 46 -1.57 -9.16 -22.62
N GLU A 47 -1.50 -10.49 -22.70
CA GLU A 47 -1.21 -11.21 -23.95
C GLU A 47 -2.48 -11.70 -24.66
N ARG A 48 -3.65 -11.13 -24.33
CA ARG A 48 -4.96 -11.48 -24.92
C ARG A 48 -5.50 -12.84 -24.49
N ARG A 49 -4.91 -13.49 -23.49
CA ARG A 49 -5.35 -14.82 -23.06
C ARG A 49 -6.57 -14.73 -22.15
N ILE A 50 -7.66 -15.29 -22.61
CA ILE A 50 -8.90 -15.50 -21.86
C ILE A 50 -8.71 -16.75 -21.01
N SER A 51 -8.89 -16.63 -19.69
CA SER A 51 -8.83 -17.75 -18.75
C SER A 51 -10.11 -17.83 -17.93
N ARG A 52 -10.61 -19.05 -17.67
CA ARG A 52 -11.75 -19.27 -16.78
C ARG A 52 -11.38 -19.02 -15.31
N GLN A 53 -12.06 -18.05 -14.70
CA GLN A 53 -12.06 -17.82 -13.26
C GLN A 53 -13.25 -18.55 -12.62
N ARG A 54 -12.96 -19.56 -11.81
CA ARG A 54 -13.98 -20.33 -11.09
C ARG A 54 -14.02 -19.87 -9.64
N ASN A 55 -15.22 -19.78 -9.08
CA ASN A 55 -15.39 -19.48 -7.67
C ASN A 55 -14.87 -20.65 -6.83
N ALA A 56 -14.13 -20.35 -5.78
CA ALA A 56 -13.68 -21.32 -4.78
C ALA A 56 -14.42 -21.16 -3.45
N ALA A 57 -15.19 -20.08 -3.30
CA ALA A 57 -16.08 -19.82 -2.18
C ALA A 57 -17.46 -19.40 -2.71
N LEU A 58 -18.50 -19.58 -1.88
CA LEU A 58 -19.83 -19.03 -2.15
C LEU A 58 -19.85 -17.53 -1.82
N PRO A 59 -20.72 -16.73 -2.48
CA PRO A 59 -20.90 -15.33 -2.15
C PRO A 59 -21.17 -15.10 -0.65
N ALA A 60 -20.46 -14.15 -0.06
CA ALA A 60 -20.64 -13.82 1.36
C ALA A 60 -21.93 -13.01 1.59
N GLY A 61 -22.78 -13.48 2.50
CA GLY A 61 -24.02 -12.78 2.88
C GLY A 61 -24.95 -12.58 1.69
N GLN A 62 -25.26 -11.32 1.36
CA GLN A 62 -26.10 -10.93 0.22
C GLN A 62 -25.28 -10.40 -0.97
N ALA A 63 -23.97 -10.60 -0.97
CA ALA A 63 -23.14 -10.17 -2.08
C ALA A 63 -23.55 -10.89 -3.37
N LYS A 64 -23.56 -10.15 -4.48
CA LYS A 64 -23.90 -10.67 -5.81
C LYS A 64 -22.73 -10.53 -6.77
N HIS A 65 -22.73 -11.30 -7.85
CA HIS A 65 -21.83 -11.00 -8.97
C HIS A 65 -22.23 -9.67 -9.60
N ASP A 66 -21.26 -8.89 -10.08
CA ASP A 66 -21.53 -7.57 -10.66
C ASP A 66 -22.58 -7.64 -11.80
N TRP A 67 -22.55 -8.68 -12.62
CA TRP A 67 -23.55 -8.87 -13.70
C TRP A 67 -24.97 -9.06 -13.16
N GLN A 68 -25.14 -9.77 -12.04
CA GLN A 68 -26.45 -9.97 -11.40
C GLN A 68 -26.97 -8.65 -10.82
N ILE A 69 -26.07 -7.83 -10.26
CA ILE A 69 -26.42 -6.49 -9.77
C ILE A 69 -26.95 -5.63 -10.92
N ILE A 70 -26.26 -5.63 -12.06
CA ILE A 70 -26.69 -4.88 -13.24
C ILE A 70 -28.01 -5.42 -13.80
N GLN A 71 -28.18 -6.74 -13.88
CA GLN A 71 -29.43 -7.39 -14.28
C GLN A 71 -30.61 -7.00 -13.39
N ASP A 72 -30.44 -7.03 -12.06
CA ASP A 72 -31.49 -6.64 -11.13
C ASP A 72 -31.90 -5.18 -11.33
N VAL A 73 -30.92 -4.27 -11.47
CA VAL A 73 -31.17 -2.85 -11.71
C VAL A 73 -31.91 -2.65 -13.03
N ALA A 74 -31.43 -3.24 -14.12
CA ALA A 74 -32.03 -3.13 -15.44
C ALA A 74 -33.48 -3.66 -15.46
N THR A 75 -33.70 -4.83 -14.85
CA THR A 75 -35.03 -5.43 -14.71
C THR A 75 -35.98 -4.53 -13.92
N LYS A 76 -35.51 -3.95 -12.80
CA LYS A 76 -36.31 -3.02 -12.00
C LYS A 76 -36.63 -1.71 -12.71
N MET A 77 -35.77 -1.28 -13.64
CA MET A 77 -36.03 -0.14 -14.52
C MET A 77 -36.95 -0.48 -15.71
N GLY A 78 -37.32 -1.76 -15.91
CA GLY A 78 -38.20 -2.20 -16.98
C GLY A 78 -37.51 -2.51 -18.31
N PHE A 79 -36.18 -2.67 -18.31
CA PHE A 79 -35.45 -3.12 -19.51
C PHE A 79 -35.58 -4.64 -19.68
N SER A 80 -35.67 -5.08 -20.94
CA SER A 80 -35.59 -6.50 -21.35
C SER A 80 -34.18 -6.88 -21.82
N GLY A 81 -33.88 -8.17 -21.96
CA GLY A 81 -32.58 -8.66 -22.45
C GLY A 81 -31.51 -8.75 -21.36
N PHE A 82 -31.92 -8.83 -20.10
CA PHE A 82 -31.05 -9.01 -18.94
C PHE A 82 -31.37 -10.30 -18.18
N ASP A 83 -32.23 -11.14 -18.72
CA ASP A 83 -32.68 -12.42 -18.18
C ASP A 83 -31.61 -13.51 -18.34
N PHE A 84 -30.41 -13.24 -17.81
CA PHE A 84 -29.32 -14.20 -17.75
C PHE A 84 -29.51 -15.14 -16.55
N ASP A 85 -29.40 -16.45 -16.80
CA ASP A 85 -29.49 -17.46 -15.74
C ASP A 85 -28.11 -17.71 -15.12
N GLU A 86 -27.06 -17.68 -15.94
CA GLU A 86 -25.68 -17.90 -15.51
C GLU A 86 -24.66 -17.04 -16.25
N VAL A 87 -23.43 -16.97 -15.72
CA VAL A 87 -22.36 -16.15 -16.30
C VAL A 87 -21.97 -16.56 -17.72
N SER A 88 -22.22 -17.81 -18.12
CA SER A 88 -21.95 -18.26 -19.48
C SER A 88 -22.87 -17.58 -20.49
N ASP A 89 -24.11 -17.22 -20.11
CA ASP A 89 -25.03 -16.47 -20.98
C ASP A 89 -24.48 -15.08 -21.31
N VAL A 90 -24.01 -14.36 -20.28
CA VAL A 90 -23.33 -13.08 -20.44
C VAL A 90 -22.10 -13.20 -21.34
N PHE A 91 -21.30 -14.27 -21.17
CA PHE A 91 -20.11 -14.50 -22.00
C PHE A 91 -20.47 -14.80 -23.47
N LYS A 92 -21.49 -15.64 -23.71
CA LYS A 92 -21.95 -15.98 -25.06
C LYS A 92 -22.49 -14.74 -25.78
N GLU A 93 -23.29 -13.92 -25.10
CA GLU A 93 -23.77 -12.65 -25.66
C GLU A 93 -22.60 -11.71 -25.96
N HIS A 94 -21.65 -11.55 -25.03
CA HIS A 94 -20.44 -10.75 -25.28
C HIS A 94 -19.69 -11.25 -26.53
N ALA A 95 -19.50 -12.57 -26.67
CA ALA A 95 -18.85 -13.17 -27.82
C ALA A 95 -19.60 -12.88 -29.13
N GLN A 96 -20.94 -12.99 -29.14
CA GLN A 96 -21.78 -12.62 -30.28
C GLN A 96 -21.63 -11.13 -30.63
N LEU A 97 -21.60 -10.23 -29.64
CA LEU A 97 -21.40 -8.80 -29.85
C LEU A 97 -20.02 -8.47 -30.45
N THR A 98 -18.98 -9.26 -30.14
CA THR A 98 -17.68 -9.07 -30.80
C THR A 98 -17.72 -9.37 -32.30
N GLN A 99 -18.62 -10.28 -32.72
CA GLN A 99 -18.85 -10.64 -34.12
C GLN A 99 -19.76 -9.63 -34.83
N PHE A 100 -20.78 -9.11 -34.13
CA PHE A 100 -21.82 -8.27 -34.70
C PHE A 100 -21.24 -7.05 -35.42
N GLU A 101 -21.49 -6.94 -36.73
CA GLU A 101 -20.95 -5.86 -37.59
C GLU A 101 -19.42 -5.71 -37.52
N ASN A 102 -18.68 -6.78 -37.21
CA ASN A 102 -17.23 -6.71 -37.16
C ASN A 102 -16.63 -6.64 -38.57
N ASN A 103 -17.06 -7.51 -39.48
CA ASN A 103 -16.61 -7.57 -40.88
C ASN A 103 -15.06 -7.55 -41.07
N GLY A 104 -14.30 -7.94 -40.04
CA GLY A 104 -12.83 -7.89 -40.02
C GLY A 104 -12.23 -6.53 -39.63
N GLU A 105 -13.05 -5.51 -39.35
CA GLU A 105 -12.58 -4.18 -38.96
C GLU A 105 -11.95 -4.18 -37.57
N ARG A 106 -12.48 -4.96 -36.62
CA ARG A 106 -11.99 -5.05 -35.25
C ARG A 106 -11.24 -6.36 -35.03
N LEU A 107 -10.03 -6.27 -34.45
CA LEU A 107 -9.21 -7.44 -34.15
C LEU A 107 -9.84 -8.39 -33.12
N LEU A 108 -10.58 -7.85 -32.15
CA LEU A 108 -11.28 -8.66 -31.16
C LEU A 108 -12.51 -9.30 -31.83
N ASP A 109 -12.41 -10.61 -32.03
CA ASP A 109 -13.47 -11.47 -32.54
C ASP A 109 -13.44 -12.77 -31.74
N LEU A 110 -14.53 -13.04 -31.03
CA LEU A 110 -14.74 -14.23 -30.20
C LEU A 110 -15.90 -15.08 -30.75
N SER A 111 -16.29 -14.88 -32.02
CA SER A 111 -17.38 -15.62 -32.66
C SER A 111 -17.26 -17.14 -32.50
N GLY A 112 -16.04 -17.68 -32.53
CA GLY A 112 -15.78 -19.11 -32.30
C GLY A 112 -16.17 -19.61 -30.90
N LEU A 113 -16.40 -18.72 -29.94
CA LEU A 113 -16.81 -19.02 -28.57
C LEU A 113 -18.28 -18.66 -28.27
N SER A 114 -19.02 -18.13 -29.25
CA SER A 114 -20.41 -17.68 -29.08
C SER A 114 -21.42 -18.82 -28.87
N GLY A 115 -21.11 -20.01 -29.38
CA GLY A 115 -21.97 -21.19 -29.35
C GLY A 115 -21.61 -22.20 -28.27
N LEU A 116 -20.73 -21.86 -27.32
CA LEU A 116 -20.34 -22.78 -26.26
C LEU A 116 -21.56 -23.22 -25.45
N THR A 117 -21.65 -24.51 -25.17
CA THR A 117 -22.52 -25.01 -24.10
C THR A 117 -21.98 -24.57 -22.75
N ASN A 118 -22.83 -24.58 -21.72
CA ASN A 118 -22.43 -24.20 -20.36
C ASN A 118 -21.32 -25.14 -19.83
N LYS A 119 -21.34 -26.42 -20.24
CA LYS A 119 -20.27 -27.37 -19.95
C LYS A 119 -18.95 -26.95 -20.60
N GLU A 120 -18.94 -26.67 -21.90
CA GLU A 120 -17.74 -26.26 -22.63
C GLU A 120 -17.18 -24.93 -22.09
N TYR A 121 -18.04 -23.95 -21.78
CA TYR A 121 -17.62 -22.73 -21.10
C TYR A 121 -16.94 -23.01 -19.75
N ASN A 122 -17.51 -23.94 -18.97
CA ASN A 122 -16.93 -24.31 -17.67
C ASN A 122 -15.63 -25.10 -17.80
N GLU A 123 -15.38 -25.77 -18.91
CA GLU A 123 -14.16 -26.52 -19.22
C GLU A 123 -13.16 -25.73 -20.08
N LEU A 124 -13.51 -24.49 -20.48
CA LEU A 124 -12.73 -23.66 -21.38
C LEU A 124 -11.27 -23.52 -20.91
N SER A 125 -10.37 -24.01 -21.75
CA SER A 125 -8.93 -23.90 -21.56
C SER A 125 -8.44 -22.51 -21.94
N PRO A 126 -7.32 -22.02 -21.34
CA PRO A 126 -6.83 -20.68 -21.62
C PRO A 126 -6.49 -20.45 -23.11
N ILE A 127 -7.15 -19.50 -23.75
CA ILE A 127 -7.08 -19.27 -25.21
C ILE A 127 -6.79 -17.80 -25.52
N GLN A 128 -5.98 -17.51 -26.55
CA GLN A 128 -5.68 -16.14 -26.96
C GLN A 128 -6.62 -15.70 -28.09
N TRP A 129 -7.24 -14.53 -27.93
CA TRP A 129 -8.06 -13.96 -28.99
C TRP A 129 -7.21 -13.31 -30.10
N PRO A 130 -7.74 -13.22 -31.34
CA PRO A 130 -9.07 -13.64 -31.80
C PRO A 130 -9.31 -15.16 -31.80
N VAL A 131 -10.58 -15.56 -31.60
CA VAL A 131 -11.08 -16.93 -31.71
C VAL A 131 -12.29 -16.93 -32.64
N ASN A 132 -12.10 -17.41 -33.87
CA ASN A 132 -13.10 -17.37 -34.93
C ASN A 132 -12.90 -18.53 -35.92
N THR A 133 -13.67 -18.57 -37.02
CA THR A 133 -13.58 -19.67 -38.01
C THR A 133 -12.16 -19.84 -38.60
N ALA A 134 -11.39 -18.75 -38.72
CA ALA A 134 -10.01 -18.81 -39.21
C ALA A 134 -9.01 -19.21 -38.12
N ASN A 135 -9.32 -18.96 -36.85
CA ASN A 135 -8.47 -19.25 -35.69
C ASN A 135 -9.29 -19.97 -34.60
N PRO A 136 -9.75 -21.21 -34.85
CA PRO A 136 -10.64 -21.92 -33.91
C PRO A 136 -9.95 -22.21 -32.57
N GLU A 137 -8.64 -22.42 -32.59
CA GLU A 137 -7.80 -22.65 -31.40
C GLU A 137 -7.18 -21.35 -30.84
N GLY A 138 -7.63 -20.20 -31.33
CA GLY A 138 -7.09 -18.89 -30.99
C GLY A 138 -5.86 -18.47 -31.78
N CYS A 139 -5.37 -17.26 -31.52
CA CYS A 139 -4.30 -16.63 -32.27
C CYS A 139 -3.16 -16.13 -31.37
N ALA A 140 -2.05 -16.87 -31.34
CA ALA A 140 -0.89 -16.54 -30.51
C ALA A 140 -0.24 -15.20 -30.93
N ARG A 141 -0.11 -14.97 -32.24
CA ARG A 141 0.51 -13.77 -32.80
C ARG A 141 -0.38 -13.13 -33.86
N VAL A 142 -1.01 -12.03 -33.48
CA VAL A 142 -1.75 -11.16 -34.41
C VAL A 142 -0.80 -10.43 -35.35
N TYR A 143 -1.29 -10.07 -36.55
CA TYR A 143 -0.55 -9.34 -37.59
C TYR A 143 0.66 -10.07 -38.19
N ALA A 144 0.75 -11.39 -38.04
CA ALA A 144 1.85 -12.19 -38.61
C ALA A 144 1.84 -12.24 -40.15
N ASP A 145 0.69 -11.99 -40.76
CA ASP A 145 0.45 -11.89 -42.21
C ASP A 145 0.71 -10.48 -42.78
N GLY A 146 1.02 -9.50 -41.92
CA GLY A 146 1.23 -8.10 -42.31
C GLY A 146 -0.05 -7.34 -42.63
N VAL A 147 -1.24 -7.87 -42.30
CA VAL A 147 -2.53 -7.20 -42.50
C VAL A 147 -2.99 -6.55 -41.19
N PHE A 148 -3.02 -5.23 -41.13
CA PHE A 148 -3.36 -4.46 -39.94
C PHE A 148 -4.83 -3.99 -39.97
N ASN A 149 -5.42 -3.73 -38.79
CA ASN A 149 -6.76 -3.14 -38.69
C ASN A 149 -6.74 -1.64 -39.01
N THR A 150 -6.41 -1.30 -40.25
CA THR A 150 -6.49 0.04 -40.82
C THR A 150 -7.26 -0.03 -42.14
N PRO A 151 -7.86 1.07 -42.63
CA PRO A 151 -8.61 1.04 -43.89
C PRO A 151 -7.81 0.56 -45.11
N SER A 152 -6.47 0.63 -45.08
CA SER A 152 -5.58 0.16 -46.15
C SER A 152 -4.99 -1.23 -45.90
N GLY A 153 -5.23 -1.83 -44.73
CA GLY A 153 -4.59 -3.07 -44.30
C GLY A 153 -3.10 -2.95 -43.94
N LYS A 154 -2.51 -1.74 -43.99
CA LYS A 154 -1.08 -1.51 -43.75
C LYS A 154 -0.82 -0.83 -42.41
N ALA A 155 0.35 -1.09 -41.83
CA ALA A 155 0.84 -0.33 -40.68
C ALA A 155 0.98 1.16 -41.04
N GLN A 156 0.59 2.03 -40.10
CA GLN A 156 0.68 3.48 -40.27
C GLN A 156 1.89 4.02 -39.51
N PHE A 157 2.80 4.66 -40.23
CA PHE A 157 3.89 5.42 -39.62
C PHE A 157 3.36 6.80 -39.24
N ILE A 158 3.41 7.12 -37.94
CA ILE A 158 2.96 8.40 -37.41
C ILE A 158 4.20 9.17 -36.99
N ALA A 159 4.47 10.29 -37.67
CA ALA A 159 5.51 11.21 -37.25
C ALA A 159 5.07 11.94 -35.99
N ILE A 160 5.85 11.84 -34.92
CA ILE A 160 5.60 12.53 -33.65
C ILE A 160 6.65 13.61 -33.42
N THR A 161 6.22 14.77 -32.92
CA THR A 161 7.12 15.80 -32.39
C THR A 161 7.10 15.70 -30.87
N PRO A 162 8.21 15.33 -30.20
CA PRO A 162 8.26 15.27 -28.75
C PRO A 162 7.89 16.61 -28.12
N GLN A 163 7.06 16.57 -27.08
CA GLN A 163 6.69 17.74 -26.30
C GLN A 163 7.09 17.52 -24.83
N LEU A 164 7.51 18.60 -24.18
CA LEU A 164 7.75 18.57 -22.75
C LEU A 164 6.41 18.47 -21.99
N PRO A 165 6.42 17.90 -20.77
CA PRO A 165 5.26 17.90 -19.90
C PRO A 165 4.67 19.29 -19.70
N ARG A 166 3.36 19.37 -19.48
CA ARG A 166 2.69 20.64 -19.22
C ARG A 166 2.95 21.14 -17.80
N GLN A 167 3.00 20.24 -16.83
CA GLN A 167 3.46 20.57 -15.46
C GLN A 167 4.97 20.82 -15.45
N LYS A 168 5.34 22.10 -15.57
CA LYS A 168 6.74 22.54 -15.56
C LYS A 168 7.14 23.01 -14.16
N THR A 169 8.37 22.70 -13.77
CA THR A 169 8.98 23.27 -12.57
C THR A 169 9.19 24.77 -12.73
N CYS A 170 9.23 25.47 -11.60
CA CYS A 170 9.54 26.90 -11.52
C CYS A 170 10.27 27.18 -10.21
N VAL A 171 10.57 28.45 -9.94
CA VAL A 171 11.22 28.86 -8.69
C VAL A 171 10.40 28.48 -7.45
N GLU A 172 9.07 28.54 -7.54
CA GLU A 172 8.16 28.17 -6.44
C GLU A 172 8.05 26.64 -6.26
N PHE A 173 8.07 25.87 -7.36
CA PHE A 173 7.94 24.42 -7.38
C PHE A 173 9.12 23.77 -8.14
N PRO A 174 10.31 23.68 -7.51
CA PRO A 174 11.54 23.34 -8.22
C PRO A 174 11.73 21.85 -8.50
N PHE A 175 10.99 20.95 -7.81
CA PHE A 175 11.18 19.51 -7.95
C PHE A 175 10.18 18.88 -8.92
N VAL A 176 10.64 17.89 -9.69
CA VAL A 176 9.77 17.01 -10.47
C VAL A 176 9.31 15.84 -9.61
N LEU A 177 8.00 15.64 -9.49
CA LEU A 177 7.39 14.52 -8.78
C LEU A 177 6.89 13.44 -9.74
N ASN A 178 7.48 12.25 -9.63
CA ASN A 178 6.97 11.03 -10.23
C ASN A 178 6.16 10.21 -9.20
N SER A 179 5.24 9.38 -9.68
CA SER A 179 4.49 8.45 -8.86
C SER A 179 4.55 7.02 -9.39
N GLY A 180 4.35 6.05 -8.51
CA GLY A 180 4.32 4.65 -8.93
C GLY A 180 3.76 3.74 -7.86
N ARG A 181 4.16 2.47 -7.93
CA ARG A 181 3.67 1.42 -7.04
C ARG A 181 4.84 0.73 -6.35
N LEU A 182 4.55 0.25 -5.15
CA LEU A 182 5.36 -0.68 -4.39
C LEU A 182 4.94 -2.10 -4.75
N ARG A 183 5.88 -3.03 -4.64
CA ARG A 183 5.67 -4.45 -4.97
C ARG A 183 4.56 -5.08 -4.12
N ASP A 184 4.58 -4.83 -2.81
CA ASP A 184 3.75 -5.56 -1.84
C ASP A 184 2.37 -4.93 -1.64
N GLN A 185 2.13 -3.74 -2.19
CA GLN A 185 0.87 -3.03 -2.09
C GLN A 185 0.18 -2.92 -3.45
N TRP A 186 -1.13 -3.17 -3.44
CA TRP A 186 -1.95 -3.13 -4.66
C TRP A 186 -2.83 -1.87 -4.64
N HIS A 187 -2.47 -0.90 -5.50
CA HIS A 187 -3.21 0.34 -5.69
C HIS A 187 -3.69 0.97 -4.37
N THR A 188 -4.99 1.13 -4.15
CA THR A 188 -5.58 1.83 -3.00
C THR A 188 -5.53 1.05 -1.68
N MET A 189 -4.87 -0.11 -1.65
CA MET A 189 -4.72 -0.95 -0.45
C MET A 189 -6.03 -1.43 0.17
N THR A 190 -7.17 -1.33 -0.53
CA THR A 190 -8.48 -1.81 -0.03
C THR A 190 -8.51 -3.30 0.28
N ARG A 191 -7.57 -4.07 -0.32
CA ARG A 191 -7.35 -5.49 -0.05
C ARG A 191 -6.01 -5.75 0.63
N THR A 192 -4.92 -5.26 0.05
CA THR A 192 -3.55 -5.52 0.51
C THR A 192 -3.23 -4.85 1.84
N GLY A 193 -3.85 -3.70 2.13
CA GLY A 193 -3.72 -3.03 3.42
C GLY A 193 -4.41 -3.73 4.58
N LYS A 194 -5.27 -4.74 4.33
CA LYS A 194 -5.94 -5.52 5.39
C LYS A 194 -5.06 -6.61 6.01
N THR A 195 -3.82 -6.78 5.54
CA THR A 195 -2.92 -7.83 6.02
C THR A 195 -1.58 -7.24 6.43
N SER A 196 -1.22 -7.46 7.69
CA SER A 196 0.05 -7.00 8.26
C SER A 196 1.28 -7.56 7.54
N LYS A 197 1.16 -8.75 6.94
CA LYS A 197 2.26 -9.41 6.21
C LYS A 197 2.73 -8.60 5.00
N LEU A 198 1.83 -7.87 4.33
CA LEU A 198 2.17 -7.08 3.14
C LEU A 198 2.70 -5.68 3.47
N SER A 199 2.60 -5.25 4.72
CA SER A 199 3.18 -3.99 5.20
C SER A 199 4.59 -4.16 5.76
N LYS A 200 5.12 -5.39 5.83
CA LYS A 200 6.44 -5.66 6.43
C LYS A 200 7.61 -4.94 5.75
N HIS A 201 7.53 -4.72 4.44
CA HIS A 201 8.58 -3.99 3.71
C HIS A 201 8.52 -2.49 4.00
N THR A 202 7.32 -1.93 4.12
CA THR A 202 7.10 -0.52 4.41
C THR A 202 5.67 -0.30 4.88
N ASP A 203 5.55 0.40 5.99
CA ASP A 203 4.31 0.76 6.66
C ASP A 203 4.05 2.28 6.60
N LYS A 204 4.99 3.05 6.04
CA LYS A 204 4.96 4.51 5.95
C LYS A 204 4.96 5.00 4.50
N PRO A 205 4.25 6.09 4.19
CA PRO A 205 4.39 6.79 2.92
C PRO A 205 5.76 7.48 2.85
N TYR A 206 6.62 7.00 1.97
CA TYR A 206 7.93 7.62 1.72
C TYR A 206 7.94 8.48 0.44
N LEU A 207 8.65 9.60 0.52
CA LEU A 207 9.15 10.36 -0.63
C LEU A 207 10.63 10.01 -0.83
N TYR A 208 10.93 9.44 -1.99
CA TYR A 208 12.28 9.04 -2.36
C TYR A 208 13.02 10.24 -2.96
N LEU A 209 14.22 10.53 -2.43
CA LEU A 209 15.04 11.68 -2.80
C LEU A 209 16.50 11.28 -3.01
N HIS A 210 17.19 12.00 -3.90
CA HIS A 210 18.64 11.91 -3.98
C HIS A 210 19.29 12.50 -2.71
N PRO A 211 20.37 11.91 -2.17
CA PRO A 211 21.04 12.44 -0.97
C PRO A 211 21.44 13.91 -1.04
N THR A 212 21.87 14.40 -2.21
CA THR A 212 22.20 15.83 -2.42
C THR A 212 21.01 16.76 -2.20
N ASP A 213 19.82 16.38 -2.67
CA ASP A 213 18.61 17.18 -2.47
C ASP A 213 18.21 17.18 -0.99
N ALA A 214 18.33 16.03 -0.33
CA ALA A 214 18.07 15.91 1.10
C ALA A 214 19.03 16.78 1.94
N GLN A 215 20.31 16.84 1.57
CA GLN A 215 21.28 17.73 2.20
C GLN A 215 20.89 19.21 2.04
N ALA A 216 20.50 19.62 0.82
CA ALA A 216 20.04 20.98 0.56
C ALA A 216 18.77 21.34 1.36
N LEU A 217 17.93 20.34 1.64
CA LEU A 217 16.71 20.45 2.45
C LEU A 217 16.96 20.26 3.97
N ALA A 218 18.19 19.96 4.38
CA ALA A 218 18.56 19.63 5.76
C ALA A 218 17.70 18.50 6.39
N VAL A 219 17.44 17.44 5.61
CA VAL A 219 16.68 16.25 6.03
C VAL A 219 17.48 14.96 5.90
N GLN A 220 17.17 13.99 6.75
CA GLN A 220 17.74 12.64 6.75
C GLN A 220 16.65 11.59 6.49
N ASN A 221 17.02 10.29 6.43
CA ASN A 221 16.00 9.22 6.39
C ASN A 221 15.01 9.37 7.56
N ASP A 222 13.74 9.03 7.30
CA ASP A 222 12.62 9.11 8.26
C ASP A 222 12.23 10.50 8.77
N ASP A 223 12.99 11.56 8.47
CA ASP A 223 12.52 12.93 8.63
C ASP A 223 11.22 13.15 7.82
N MET A 224 10.43 14.12 8.26
CA MET A 224 9.15 14.45 7.64
C MET A 224 9.31 15.61 6.65
N LEU A 225 8.68 15.49 5.48
CA LEU A 225 8.59 16.56 4.49
C LEU A 225 7.14 16.96 4.25
N SER A 226 6.92 18.27 4.19
CA SER A 226 5.76 18.83 3.51
C SER A 226 6.05 18.94 2.03
N ILE A 227 5.11 18.48 1.21
CA ILE A 227 5.17 18.46 -0.25
C ILE A 227 4.04 19.36 -0.73
N ALA A 228 4.36 20.49 -1.33
CA ALA A 228 3.37 21.44 -1.82
C ALA A 228 3.36 21.48 -3.35
N ALA A 229 2.15 21.55 -3.92
CA ALA A 229 1.93 21.77 -5.34
C ALA A 229 0.87 22.86 -5.52
N SER A 230 0.77 23.44 -6.71
CA SER A 230 -0.33 24.37 -7.05
C SER A 230 -1.75 23.81 -6.82
N THR A 231 -1.90 22.48 -6.74
CA THR A 231 -3.20 21.80 -6.57
C THR A 231 -3.52 21.33 -5.16
N GLY A 232 -2.52 21.28 -4.27
CA GLY A 232 -2.68 20.66 -2.97
C GLY A 232 -1.37 20.40 -2.25
N GLN A 233 -1.44 19.63 -1.18
CA GLN A 233 -0.31 19.32 -0.32
C GLN A 233 -0.35 17.88 0.16
N ALA A 234 0.83 17.34 0.46
CA ALA A 234 0.99 16.06 1.11
C ALA A 234 2.09 16.12 2.18
N ILE A 235 2.11 15.11 3.04
CA ILE A 235 3.18 14.89 4.02
C ILE A 235 3.64 13.43 3.90
N ALA A 236 4.95 13.22 3.85
CA ALA A 236 5.57 11.91 3.75
C ALA A 236 6.90 11.87 4.52
N HIS A 237 7.35 10.67 4.85
CA HIS A 237 8.69 10.45 5.39
C HIS A 237 9.73 10.48 4.27
N VAL A 238 10.96 10.84 4.57
CA VAL A 238 12.08 10.84 3.62
C VAL A 238 12.66 9.44 3.50
N LYS A 239 12.91 9.01 2.25
CA LYS A 239 13.76 7.86 1.94
C LYS A 239 14.86 8.29 0.98
N LEU A 240 16.11 8.17 1.39
CA LEU A 240 17.24 8.48 0.52
C LEU A 240 17.47 7.34 -0.47
N ASP A 241 17.66 7.69 -1.75
CA ASP A 241 17.97 6.75 -2.83
C ASP A 241 18.94 7.39 -3.82
N THR A 242 20.16 6.83 -3.93
CA THR A 242 21.19 7.30 -4.86
C THR A 242 20.84 7.05 -6.33
N LYS A 243 19.83 6.22 -6.60
CA LYS A 243 19.31 5.99 -7.96
C LYS A 243 18.30 7.06 -8.39
N GLN A 244 17.81 7.86 -7.45
CA GLN A 244 16.94 8.97 -7.74
C GLN A 244 17.76 10.12 -8.35
N ARG A 245 17.25 10.77 -9.40
CA ARG A 245 17.96 11.91 -10.01
C ARG A 245 17.82 13.15 -9.14
N ILE A 246 18.87 13.98 -9.09
CA ILE A 246 18.86 15.29 -8.42
C ILE A 246 17.75 16.16 -9.03
N GLY A 247 16.97 16.84 -8.17
CA GLY A 247 15.83 17.66 -8.58
C GLY A 247 14.56 16.86 -8.91
N GLU A 248 14.58 15.53 -8.73
CA GLU A 248 13.44 14.66 -8.95
C GLU A 248 13.12 13.83 -7.70
N CYS A 249 11.85 13.54 -7.49
CA CYS A 249 11.37 12.78 -6.36
C CYS A 249 10.31 11.76 -6.77
N PHE A 250 10.14 10.71 -5.96
CA PHE A 250 9.17 9.66 -6.22
C PHE A 250 8.32 9.38 -4.98
N MET A 251 7.00 9.32 -5.17
CA MET A 251 6.05 8.97 -4.11
C MET A 251 5.05 7.88 -4.58
N PRO A 252 4.92 6.76 -3.86
CA PRO A 252 3.94 5.73 -4.21
C PRO A 252 2.48 6.20 -4.07
N ILE A 253 1.59 5.64 -4.90
CA ILE A 253 0.17 6.02 -4.95
C ILE A 253 -0.72 5.43 -3.85
N HIS A 254 -0.16 4.62 -2.95
CA HIS A 254 -0.95 3.68 -2.15
C HIS A 254 -1.76 4.33 -1.05
N TRP A 255 -1.17 5.31 -0.34
CA TRP A 255 -1.80 5.91 0.82
C TRP A 255 -2.91 6.89 0.41
N ASN A 256 -4.10 6.62 0.93
CA ASN A 256 -5.33 7.39 0.75
C ASN A 256 -5.94 7.71 2.12
N LYS A 257 -7.14 8.30 2.17
CA LYS A 257 -7.72 8.76 3.45
C LYS A 257 -8.11 7.64 4.40
N SER A 258 -8.22 6.39 3.93
CA SER A 258 -8.38 5.23 4.82
C SER A 258 -7.09 4.85 5.56
N PHE A 259 -5.90 5.27 5.07
CA PHE A 259 -4.59 4.84 5.58
C PHE A 259 -3.67 5.99 5.99
N ALA A 260 -3.94 7.23 5.58
CA ALA A 260 -3.19 8.39 6.00
C ALA A 260 -4.00 9.68 5.86
N SER A 261 -3.75 10.61 6.77
CA SER A 261 -4.32 11.97 6.75
C SER A 261 -3.87 12.81 5.54
N HIS A 262 -2.58 12.75 5.18
CA HIS A 262 -1.94 13.70 4.27
C HIS A 262 -1.08 13.05 3.17
N ALA A 263 -1.07 11.73 3.01
CA ALA A 263 -0.14 11.06 2.09
C ALA A 263 -0.71 10.71 0.71
N ASN A 264 -1.75 11.43 0.27
CA ASN A 264 -2.35 11.18 -1.04
C ASN A 264 -1.62 11.95 -2.15
N VAL A 265 -0.73 11.26 -2.86
CA VAL A 265 0.06 11.83 -3.97
C VAL A 265 -0.80 12.37 -5.12
N SER A 266 -2.00 11.82 -5.35
CA SER A 266 -2.87 12.27 -6.46
C SER A 266 -3.37 13.70 -6.28
N THR A 267 -3.27 14.27 -5.09
CA THR A 267 -3.58 15.69 -4.82
C THR A 267 -2.53 16.66 -5.36
N LEU A 268 -1.34 16.16 -5.71
CA LEU A 268 -0.19 16.93 -6.18
C LEU A 268 -0.12 17.06 -7.71
N TYR A 269 -1.05 16.45 -8.44
CA TYR A 269 -1.11 16.50 -9.90
C TYR A 269 -2.24 17.40 -10.38
N GLN A 270 -1.95 18.17 -11.43
CA GLN A 270 -2.97 18.92 -12.16
C GLN A 270 -3.90 18.00 -12.94
N GLY A 271 -5.13 18.46 -13.20
CA GLY A 271 -6.11 17.74 -14.02
C GLY A 271 -5.80 17.81 -15.52
N ILE A 272 -4.54 17.62 -15.90
CA ILE A 272 -4.05 17.60 -17.27
C ILE A 272 -4.16 16.18 -17.79
N VAL A 273 -4.71 16.05 -19.00
CA VAL A 273 -4.91 14.78 -19.66
C VAL A 273 -4.39 14.82 -21.09
N ASP A 274 -3.96 13.66 -21.59
CA ASP A 274 -3.72 13.45 -23.01
C ASP A 274 -5.03 13.70 -23.80
N PRO A 275 -5.04 14.55 -24.84
CA PRO A 275 -6.25 14.94 -25.54
C PRO A 275 -6.90 13.80 -26.35
N LEU A 276 -6.18 12.71 -26.61
CA LEU A 276 -6.71 11.57 -27.36
C LEU A 276 -7.32 10.51 -26.45
N SER A 277 -6.62 10.12 -25.39
CA SER A 277 -6.99 9.01 -24.50
C SER A 277 -7.65 9.45 -23.19
N GLY A 278 -7.53 10.72 -22.81
CA GLY A 278 -7.95 11.21 -21.50
C GLY A 278 -7.07 10.74 -20.34
N GLN A 279 -5.94 10.08 -20.59
CA GLN A 279 -5.02 9.64 -19.55
C GLN A 279 -4.34 10.82 -18.86
N ALA A 280 -4.31 10.81 -17.52
CA ALA A 280 -3.76 11.91 -16.74
C ALA A 280 -2.22 11.96 -16.76
N GLU A 281 -1.65 13.17 -16.72
CA GLU A 281 -0.20 13.43 -16.63
C GLU A 281 0.34 13.15 -15.20
N SER A 282 0.20 11.92 -14.72
CA SER A 282 0.49 11.53 -13.32
C SER A 282 1.96 11.12 -13.07
N LYS A 283 2.85 11.37 -14.03
CA LYS A 283 4.29 11.02 -13.97
C LYS A 283 5.20 12.23 -13.90
N GLN A 284 4.60 13.42 -13.92
CA GLN A 284 5.28 14.71 -13.98
C GLN A 284 4.44 15.70 -13.18
N GLY A 285 4.82 15.94 -11.92
CA GLY A 285 4.26 17.00 -11.08
C GLY A 285 5.35 18.01 -10.76
N ALA A 286 4.98 19.27 -10.56
CA ALA A 286 5.90 20.29 -10.06
C ALA A 286 5.59 20.54 -8.58
N VAL A 287 6.57 20.30 -7.70
CA VAL A 287 6.39 20.41 -6.24
C VAL A 287 7.50 21.20 -5.56
N ALA A 288 7.16 21.76 -4.40
CA ALA A 288 8.08 22.33 -3.44
C ALA A 288 8.20 21.39 -2.24
N LEU A 289 9.41 21.25 -1.71
CA LEU A 289 9.72 20.39 -0.58
C LEU A 289 10.24 21.24 0.57
N SER A 290 9.74 21.00 1.78
CA SER A 290 10.24 21.67 2.98
C SER A 290 10.19 20.74 4.19
N LYS A 291 11.19 20.80 5.06
CA LYS A 291 11.22 20.05 6.32
C LYS A 291 9.98 20.37 7.15
N LYS A 292 9.26 19.33 7.57
CA LYS A 292 8.13 19.43 8.50
C LYS A 292 8.56 18.82 9.83
N THR A 293 8.31 19.54 10.92
CA THR A 293 8.47 19.03 12.28
C THR A 293 7.17 19.23 13.03
N PHE A 294 6.91 18.34 13.98
CA PHE A 294 5.79 18.43 14.90
C PHE A 294 6.33 18.61 16.33
N LYS A 295 5.47 19.09 17.23
CA LYS A 295 5.85 19.29 18.64
C LYS A 295 5.70 18.03 19.48
N GLN A 296 4.88 17.10 19.02
CA GLN A 296 4.67 15.82 19.69
C GLN A 296 4.38 14.72 18.69
N TYR A 297 4.88 13.53 18.98
CA TYR A 297 4.68 12.31 18.22
C TYR A 297 4.06 11.25 19.12
N VAL A 298 3.15 10.48 18.55
CA VAL A 298 2.38 9.47 19.28
C VAL A 298 2.35 8.16 18.49
N SER A 299 2.67 7.06 19.15
CA SER A 299 2.42 5.71 18.64
C SER A 299 1.18 5.15 19.32
N VAL A 300 0.16 4.85 18.54
CA VAL A 300 -1.12 4.32 19.04
C VAL A 300 -1.29 2.89 18.53
N HIS A 301 -1.64 1.96 19.42
CA HIS A 301 -1.93 0.57 19.07
C HIS A 301 -3.25 0.16 19.70
N THR A 302 -4.15 -0.44 18.93
CA THR A 302 -5.50 -0.73 19.40
C THR A 302 -6.10 -1.94 18.70
N ILE A 303 -6.95 -2.68 19.43
CA ILE A 303 -7.72 -3.81 18.91
C ILE A 303 -9.02 -3.38 18.22
N SER A 304 -9.41 -2.10 18.34
CA SER A 304 -10.68 -1.57 17.86
C SER A 304 -10.47 -0.51 16.78
N LYS A 305 -11.43 -0.38 15.85
CA LYS A 305 -11.47 0.76 14.93
C LYS A 305 -11.59 2.06 15.74
N ILE A 306 -10.76 3.06 15.44
CA ILE A 306 -10.78 4.38 16.08
C ILE A 306 -10.91 5.49 15.04
N THR A 307 -11.41 6.66 15.45
CA THR A 307 -11.41 7.87 14.63
C THR A 307 -10.41 8.86 15.18
N LEU A 308 -9.34 9.13 14.43
CA LEU A 308 -8.28 10.05 14.83
C LEU A 308 -8.50 11.45 14.24
N ARG A 309 -8.39 12.45 15.10
CA ARG A 309 -8.25 13.87 14.73
C ARG A 309 -6.88 14.35 15.18
N ALA A 310 -5.99 14.55 14.22
CA ALA A 310 -4.61 14.97 14.44
C ALA A 310 -4.09 15.70 13.21
N ASP A 311 -3.02 16.49 13.38
CA ASP A 311 -2.37 17.23 12.30
C ASP A 311 -1.71 16.28 11.29
N PHE A 312 -1.22 15.13 11.75
CA PHE A 312 -0.79 14.04 10.90
C PHE A 312 -1.09 12.69 11.54
N TRP A 313 -1.49 11.73 10.71
CA TRP A 313 -1.51 10.32 11.05
C TRP A 313 -1.32 9.42 9.84
N VAL A 314 -0.72 8.24 10.08
CA VAL A 314 -0.61 7.09 9.17
C VAL A 314 -1.08 5.86 9.93
N LYS A 315 -1.89 5.01 9.27
CA LYS A 315 -2.43 3.77 9.81
C LYS A 315 -1.78 2.57 9.14
N SER A 316 -1.44 1.58 9.95
CA SER A 316 -0.93 0.27 9.54
C SER A 316 -1.71 -0.84 10.23
N THR A 317 -2.15 -1.84 9.47
CA THR A 317 -2.83 -3.01 10.04
C THR A 317 -1.80 -4.00 10.59
N THR A 318 -2.05 -4.50 11.80
CA THR A 318 -1.19 -5.45 12.53
C THR A 318 -1.90 -6.78 12.75
N ALA A 319 -1.25 -7.74 13.40
CA ALA A 319 -1.89 -9.01 13.76
C ALA A 319 -2.97 -8.87 14.86
N TYR A 320 -2.95 -7.78 15.61
CA TYR A 320 -3.82 -7.55 16.77
C TYR A 320 -4.87 -6.44 16.56
N GLY A 321 -4.83 -5.74 15.42
CA GLY A 321 -5.73 -4.63 15.13
C GLY A 321 -5.05 -3.60 14.24
N ASP A 322 -5.06 -2.34 14.67
CA ASP A 322 -4.42 -1.25 13.94
C ASP A 322 -3.35 -0.55 14.81
N ALA A 323 -2.30 -0.10 14.14
CA ALA A 323 -1.29 0.80 14.68
C ALA A 323 -1.35 2.13 13.93
N TYR A 324 -1.10 3.22 14.64
CA TYR A 324 -1.07 4.56 14.08
C TYR A 324 0.19 5.31 14.52
N GLN A 325 0.85 5.92 13.55
CA GLN A 325 1.85 6.96 13.79
C GLN A 325 1.12 8.29 13.68
N VAL A 326 1.08 9.05 14.77
CA VAL A 326 0.37 10.32 14.89
C VAL A 326 1.36 11.42 15.23
N ALA A 327 1.17 12.61 14.68
CA ALA A 327 1.97 13.78 15.03
C ALA A 327 1.08 15.03 15.18
N LEU A 328 1.45 15.89 16.13
CA LEU A 328 0.67 17.04 16.56
C LEU A 328 1.52 18.32 16.53
N ASP A 329 0.99 19.39 15.95
CA ASP A 329 1.63 20.70 15.89
C ASP A 329 1.60 21.40 17.27
N ALA A 330 0.67 21.03 18.14
CA ALA A 330 0.66 21.38 19.55
C ALA A 330 0.60 20.11 20.42
N PRO A 331 1.39 20.01 21.50
CA PRO A 331 1.34 18.85 22.37
C PRO A 331 -0.04 18.75 23.04
N THR A 332 -0.52 17.52 23.24
CA THR A 332 -1.72 17.27 24.05
C THR A 332 -1.49 17.72 25.49
N THR A 333 -2.51 18.37 26.05
CA THR A 333 -2.52 18.81 27.45
C THR A 333 -2.74 17.65 28.42
N ASP A 334 -3.49 16.62 27.99
CA ASP A 334 -3.79 15.44 28.79
C ASP A 334 -3.78 14.21 27.87
N ALA A 335 -2.69 13.44 27.93
CA ALA A 335 -2.49 12.25 27.12
C ALA A 335 -3.52 11.14 27.43
N LEU A 336 -3.90 10.98 28.71
CA LEU A 336 -4.87 9.97 29.11
C LEU A 336 -6.26 10.30 28.56
N LEU A 337 -6.70 11.54 28.77
CA LEU A 337 -7.99 12.01 28.28
C LEU A 337 -8.06 11.95 26.75
N TRP A 338 -6.97 12.30 26.06
CA TRP A 338 -6.87 12.16 24.60
C TRP A 338 -7.05 10.71 24.16
N CYS A 339 -6.40 9.74 24.82
CA CYS A 339 -6.53 8.32 24.52
C CYS A 339 -7.94 7.79 24.77
N GLN A 340 -8.58 8.21 25.88
CA GLN A 340 -9.95 7.83 26.22
C GLN A 340 -10.95 8.34 25.18
N HIS A 341 -10.86 9.61 24.78
CA HIS A 341 -11.74 10.17 23.74
C HIS A 341 -11.51 9.56 22.36
N THR A 342 -10.24 9.37 21.99
CA THR A 342 -9.88 8.83 20.66
C THR A 342 -10.31 7.37 20.51
N SER A 343 -10.12 6.57 21.56
CA SER A 343 -10.44 5.15 21.52
C SER A 343 -11.92 4.84 21.78
N GLY A 344 -12.58 5.65 22.61
CA GLY A 344 -13.94 5.35 23.09
C GLY A 344 -14.01 4.08 23.95
N LEU A 345 -12.87 3.55 24.39
CA LEU A 345 -12.81 2.30 25.14
C LEU A 345 -13.09 2.52 26.63
N SER A 346 -13.84 1.59 27.21
CA SER A 346 -13.97 1.43 28.66
C SER A 346 -12.99 0.37 29.15
N GLY A 347 -12.33 0.58 30.30
CA GLY A 347 -11.36 -0.36 30.83
C GLY A 347 -10.55 0.20 31.98
N GLU A 348 -9.57 -0.57 32.44
CA GLU A 348 -8.57 -0.14 33.42
C GLU A 348 -7.49 0.65 32.70
N TRP A 349 -7.42 1.96 32.98
CA TRP A 349 -6.43 2.85 32.39
C TRP A 349 -5.28 3.07 33.34
N LEU A 350 -4.07 2.85 32.84
CA LEU A 350 -2.81 3.04 33.56
C LEU A 350 -1.98 4.07 32.80
N THR A 351 -1.31 4.94 33.55
CA THR A 351 -0.46 5.99 32.98
C THR A 351 0.87 6.04 33.71
N PHE A 352 1.93 6.29 32.96
CA PHE A 352 3.23 6.65 33.49
C PHE A 352 3.77 7.83 32.68
N ASN A 353 4.23 8.87 33.37
CA ASN A 353 4.76 10.08 32.76
C ASN A 353 6.21 10.25 33.16
N GLN A 354 7.07 10.58 32.20
CA GLN A 354 8.48 10.83 32.40
C GLN A 354 8.89 12.00 31.52
N GLU A 355 9.22 13.15 32.12
CA GLU A 355 9.66 14.37 31.43
C GLU A 355 8.84 14.69 30.17
N ASP A 356 9.35 14.30 28.99
CA ASP A 356 8.78 14.56 27.67
C ASP A 356 7.97 13.40 27.09
N LYS A 357 7.75 12.33 27.86
CA LYS A 357 7.06 11.10 27.47
C LYS A 357 5.87 10.78 28.37
N SER A 358 4.83 10.24 27.75
CA SER A 358 3.67 9.68 28.43
C SER A 358 3.33 8.32 27.86
N TYR A 359 3.14 7.35 28.73
CA TYR A 359 2.79 5.97 28.38
C TYR A 359 1.40 5.69 28.92
N ILE A 360 0.45 5.41 28.03
CA ILE A 360 -0.95 5.15 28.36
C ILE A 360 -1.29 3.71 27.95
N VAL A 361 -1.82 2.95 28.89
CA VAL A 361 -2.22 1.54 28.72
C VAL A 361 -3.68 1.41 29.10
N CYS A 362 -4.50 0.79 28.25
CA CYS A 362 -5.85 0.36 28.62
C CYS A 362 -5.93 -1.16 28.63
N LEU A 363 -6.40 -1.72 29.75
CA LEU A 363 -6.71 -3.13 29.87
C LEU A 363 -8.22 -3.38 29.89
N GLN A 364 -8.65 -4.45 29.22
CA GLN A 364 -10.02 -4.97 29.30
C GLN A 364 -9.96 -6.42 29.75
N ALA A 365 -10.56 -6.73 30.91
CA ALA A 365 -10.50 -8.07 31.52
C ALA A 365 -9.06 -8.62 31.62
N GLY A 366 -8.09 -7.76 31.96
CA GLY A 366 -6.68 -8.12 32.09
C GLY A 366 -5.89 -8.27 30.78
N LYS A 367 -6.50 -8.00 29.62
CA LYS A 367 -5.84 -8.02 28.29
C LYS A 367 -5.52 -6.61 27.81
N LEU A 368 -4.46 -6.45 27.03
CA LEU A 368 -4.16 -5.17 26.37
C LEU A 368 -5.22 -4.86 25.30
N ALA A 369 -5.90 -3.73 25.44
CA ALA A 369 -6.87 -3.25 24.46
C ALA A 369 -6.36 -2.00 23.71
N PHE A 370 -5.57 -1.17 24.39
CA PHE A 370 -5.04 0.07 23.83
C PHE A 370 -3.67 0.42 24.43
N LEU A 371 -2.81 0.98 23.59
CA LEU A 371 -1.51 1.54 23.95
C LEU A 371 -1.34 2.90 23.26
N GLY A 372 -0.93 3.92 24.00
CA GLY A 372 -0.60 5.24 23.47
C GLY A 372 0.71 5.74 24.07
N TYR A 373 1.76 5.86 23.26
CA TYR A 373 3.06 6.39 23.68
C TYR A 373 3.27 7.75 23.07
N PHE A 374 3.47 8.76 23.90
CA PHE A 374 3.67 10.15 23.52
C PHE A 374 5.12 10.54 23.79
N SER A 375 5.72 11.33 22.90
CA SER A 375 7.12 11.74 22.98
C SER A 375 7.38 12.97 22.11
N THR A 376 8.52 13.64 22.31
CA THR A 376 9.02 14.70 21.42
C THR A 376 9.69 14.17 20.16
N ASN A 377 9.95 12.86 20.10
CA ASN A 377 10.45 12.13 18.95
C ASN A 377 9.56 10.91 18.67
N TRP A 378 9.62 10.32 17.47
CA TRP A 378 8.88 9.11 17.14
C TRP A 378 9.12 7.99 18.18
N PRO A 379 8.07 7.47 18.85
CA PRO A 379 8.22 6.36 19.77
C PRO A 379 8.65 5.09 19.03
N GLU A 380 9.74 4.47 19.47
CA GLU A 380 10.19 3.18 18.96
C GLU A 380 9.66 2.05 19.84
N ILE A 381 8.98 1.08 19.24
CA ILE A 381 8.45 -0.08 19.96
C ILE A 381 8.68 -1.34 19.12
N GLU A 382 9.15 -2.40 19.76
CA GLU A 382 9.36 -3.68 19.09
C GLU A 382 8.01 -4.32 18.70
N GLN A 383 7.74 -4.38 17.39
CA GLN A 383 6.47 -4.86 16.88
C GLN A 383 6.20 -6.32 17.28
N ALA A 384 7.21 -7.19 17.22
CA ALA A 384 7.06 -8.60 17.58
C ALA A 384 6.67 -8.78 19.06
N TRP A 385 7.19 -7.92 19.94
CA TRP A 385 6.81 -7.90 21.34
C TRP A 385 5.36 -7.46 21.52
N LEU A 386 4.94 -6.39 20.85
CA LEU A 386 3.54 -5.97 20.90
C LEU A 386 2.60 -7.06 20.39
N GLU A 387 2.94 -7.75 19.29
CA GLU A 387 2.14 -8.88 18.80
C GLU A 387 1.98 -9.97 19.85
N HIS A 388 3.05 -10.31 20.58
CA HIS A 388 3.00 -11.26 21.69
C HIS A 388 2.13 -10.74 22.86
N VAL A 389 2.29 -9.48 23.25
CA VAL A 389 1.55 -8.88 24.38
C VAL A 389 0.05 -8.79 24.08
N PHE A 390 -0.34 -8.34 22.89
CA PHE A 390 -1.75 -8.27 22.49
C PHE A 390 -2.39 -9.65 22.32
N ALA A 391 -1.63 -10.69 21.97
CA ALA A 391 -2.14 -12.06 21.88
C ALA A 391 -2.35 -12.72 23.26
N SER A 392 -1.75 -12.17 24.32
CA SER A 392 -1.79 -12.74 25.66
C SER A 392 -3.18 -12.63 26.29
N GLN A 393 -3.66 -13.71 26.91
CA GLN A 393 -5.01 -13.75 27.50
C GLN A 393 -5.14 -12.97 28.81
N LYS A 394 -4.03 -12.74 29.50
CA LYS A 394 -3.93 -11.93 30.70
C LYS A 394 -2.49 -11.45 30.83
N LEU A 395 -2.29 -10.18 31.15
CA LEU A 395 -0.95 -9.65 31.37
C LEU A 395 -0.49 -9.86 32.81
N GLU A 396 0.76 -10.27 32.95
CA GLU A 396 1.45 -10.26 34.23
C GLU A 396 1.86 -8.83 34.61
N PHE A 397 2.01 -8.58 35.91
CA PHE A 397 2.39 -7.27 36.43
C PHE A 397 3.71 -6.76 35.82
N ALA A 398 4.70 -7.64 35.64
CA ALA A 398 5.97 -7.29 35.01
C ALA A 398 5.78 -6.79 33.56
N THR A 399 4.93 -7.43 32.77
CA THR A 399 4.62 -7.00 31.40
C THR A 399 3.91 -5.65 31.38
N ILE A 400 3.00 -5.40 32.32
CA ILE A 400 2.33 -4.09 32.47
C ILE A 400 3.36 -3.00 32.82
N GLN A 401 4.30 -3.29 33.72
CA GLN A 401 5.40 -2.37 34.03
C GLN A 401 6.28 -2.08 32.80
N SER A 402 6.63 -3.11 32.03
CA SER A 402 7.35 -2.97 30.76
C SER A 402 6.63 -2.05 29.76
N LEU A 403 5.30 -2.18 29.63
CA LEU A 403 4.49 -1.29 28.79
C LEU A 403 4.51 0.15 29.31
N LEU A 404 4.37 0.35 30.62
CA LEU A 404 4.38 1.69 31.23
C LEU A 404 5.75 2.37 31.16
N LEU A 405 6.83 1.61 31.00
CA LEU A 405 8.18 2.15 30.80
C LEU A 405 8.57 2.25 29.32
N GLY A 406 7.76 1.68 28.41
CA GLY A 406 8.09 1.58 26.99
C GLY A 406 9.31 0.70 26.70
N ILE A 407 9.59 -0.29 27.55
CA ILE A 407 10.75 -1.18 27.44
C ILE A 407 10.23 -2.60 27.17
N ALA A 408 10.49 -3.12 25.98
CA ALA A 408 10.18 -4.51 25.66
C ALA A 408 11.03 -5.47 26.53
N SER A 409 10.57 -6.71 26.74
CA SER A 409 11.36 -7.68 27.49
C SER A 409 12.67 -8.03 26.75
N ASP A 410 13.71 -8.39 27.50
CA ASP A 410 15.05 -8.67 26.97
C ASP A 410 15.08 -9.76 25.90
N GLU A 411 14.11 -10.67 25.89
CA GLU A 411 13.94 -11.69 24.86
C GLU A 411 13.61 -11.09 23.48
N PHE A 412 12.78 -10.03 23.45
CA PHE A 412 12.35 -9.39 22.20
C PHE A 412 13.27 -8.23 21.79
N ASN A 413 13.98 -7.60 22.73
CA ASN A 413 14.95 -6.54 22.42
C ASN A 413 16.13 -7.01 21.56
N GLN A 414 16.37 -8.32 21.47
CA GLN A 414 17.48 -8.88 20.69
C GLN A 414 17.16 -9.02 19.19
N GLY A 415 15.91 -8.81 18.76
CA GLY A 415 15.49 -9.03 17.37
C GLY A 415 15.36 -10.51 17.00
N LYS A 416 15.30 -10.83 15.70
CA LYS A 416 15.21 -12.24 15.24
C LYS A 416 16.37 -13.04 15.83
N GLN A 417 16.08 -14.19 16.42
CA GLN A 417 17.11 -15.07 16.95
C GLN A 417 17.99 -15.59 15.81
N VAL A 418 19.29 -15.28 15.87
CA VAL A 418 20.29 -15.71 14.87
C VAL A 418 21.12 -16.88 15.42
N CYS A 419 21.51 -16.85 16.70
CA CYS A 419 22.25 -17.94 17.34
C CYS A 419 21.47 -18.58 18.49
N SER A 420 20.90 -19.77 18.25
CA SER A 420 20.16 -20.51 19.28
C SER A 420 21.04 -21.10 20.39
N CYS A 421 22.33 -21.33 20.13
CA CYS A 421 23.24 -21.91 21.13
C CYS A 421 23.49 -21.01 22.33
N TYR A 422 23.48 -19.70 22.11
CA TYR A 422 23.77 -18.67 23.11
C TYR A 422 22.66 -17.64 23.23
N ASN A 423 21.51 -17.92 22.62
CA ASN A 423 20.34 -17.04 22.55
C ASN A 423 20.70 -15.60 22.12
N VAL A 424 21.42 -15.46 21.00
CA VAL A 424 21.82 -14.14 20.48
C VAL A 424 20.96 -13.76 19.29
N GLY A 425 20.29 -12.61 19.38
CA GLY A 425 19.48 -12.05 18.30
C GLY A 425 20.20 -11.05 17.38
N GLU A 426 19.58 -10.80 16.24
CA GLU A 426 20.05 -9.95 15.14
C GLU A 426 20.43 -8.52 15.58
N LYS A 427 19.64 -7.88 16.44
CA LYS A 427 19.91 -6.50 16.89
C LYS A 427 21.18 -6.41 17.73
N THR A 428 21.41 -7.41 18.59
CA THR A 428 22.63 -7.52 19.39
C THR A 428 23.86 -7.69 18.49
N ILE A 429 23.72 -8.49 17.41
CA ILE A 429 24.76 -8.68 16.40
C ILE A 429 25.02 -7.38 15.64
N ASN A 430 24.00 -6.72 15.12
CA ASN A 430 24.13 -5.46 14.38
C ASN A 430 24.78 -4.37 15.23
N LYS A 431 24.45 -4.27 16.51
CA LYS A 431 25.11 -3.35 17.46
C LYS A 431 26.59 -3.69 17.63
N ALA A 432 26.96 -4.97 17.71
CA ALA A 432 28.35 -5.37 17.77
C ALA A 432 29.12 -5.07 16.47
N ILE A 433 28.49 -5.29 15.31
CA ILE A 433 29.05 -4.92 13.99
C ILE A 433 29.30 -3.40 13.93
N ALA A 434 28.31 -2.60 14.33
CA ALA A 434 28.42 -1.14 14.39
C ALA A 434 29.55 -0.65 15.32
N GLN A 435 29.87 -1.44 16.35
CA GLN A 435 30.99 -1.20 17.27
C GLN A 435 32.33 -1.78 16.80
N GLY A 436 32.44 -2.22 15.54
CA GLY A 436 33.69 -2.65 14.92
C GLY A 436 33.88 -4.16 14.74
N CYS A 437 32.89 -4.99 15.05
CA CYS A 437 32.97 -6.44 14.78
C CYS A 437 32.74 -6.74 13.29
N GLY A 438 33.79 -6.63 12.48
CA GLY A 438 33.73 -6.77 11.01
C GLY A 438 33.89 -8.18 10.44
N SER A 439 33.96 -9.22 11.29
CA SER A 439 34.09 -10.63 10.91
C SER A 439 33.25 -11.54 11.81
N VAL A 440 32.96 -12.76 11.33
CA VAL A 440 32.21 -13.78 12.09
C VAL A 440 33.01 -14.18 13.34
N GLU A 441 34.34 -14.23 13.24
CA GLU A 441 35.25 -14.51 14.34
C GLU A 441 35.17 -13.43 15.43
N ALA A 442 35.20 -12.14 15.06
CA ALA A 442 35.08 -11.03 16.00
C ALA A 442 33.71 -11.01 16.71
N LEU A 443 32.63 -11.39 16.01
CA LEU A 443 31.32 -11.58 16.63
C LEU A 443 31.30 -12.79 17.58
N GLY A 444 31.99 -13.88 17.22
CA GLY A 444 32.16 -15.04 18.08
C GLY A 444 32.94 -14.75 19.36
N GLU A 445 33.98 -13.92 19.30
CA GLU A 445 34.73 -13.50 20.48
C GLU A 445 33.89 -12.62 21.43
N LYS A 446 33.09 -11.71 20.87
CA LYS A 446 32.32 -10.74 21.67
C LYS A 446 30.98 -11.27 22.17
N LEU A 447 30.26 -12.04 21.35
CA LEU A 447 28.89 -12.49 21.60
C LEU A 447 28.75 -14.01 21.69
N GLN A 448 29.84 -14.77 21.53
CA GLN A 448 29.84 -16.25 21.49
C GLN A 448 29.06 -16.88 20.32
N CYS A 449 28.31 -16.10 19.53
CA CYS A 449 27.58 -16.61 18.38
C CYS A 449 28.52 -17.19 17.31
N GLY A 450 28.18 -18.38 16.78
CA GLY A 450 29.00 -19.06 15.78
C GLY A 450 30.13 -19.94 16.36
N THR A 451 30.32 -19.98 17.67
CA THR A 451 31.42 -20.74 18.32
C THR A 451 31.05 -22.17 18.73
N LYS A 452 29.77 -22.47 18.98
CA LYS A 452 29.31 -23.80 19.46
C LYS A 452 28.95 -24.78 18.34
N CYS A 453 27.83 -24.58 17.65
CA CYS A 453 27.39 -25.47 16.55
C CYS A 453 27.74 -24.93 15.15
N GLY A 454 28.06 -23.64 15.03
CA GLY A 454 28.40 -22.98 13.76
C GLY A 454 27.23 -22.73 12.78
N SER A 455 26.00 -23.17 13.07
CA SER A 455 24.86 -23.07 12.13
C SER A 455 24.47 -21.64 11.75
N CYS A 456 24.75 -20.67 12.61
CA CYS A 456 24.46 -19.25 12.41
C CYS A 456 25.53 -18.49 11.61
N LYS A 457 26.70 -19.09 11.33
CA LYS A 457 27.81 -18.40 10.63
C LYS A 457 27.44 -17.81 9.26
N PRO A 458 26.64 -18.48 8.39
CA PRO A 458 26.23 -17.89 7.11
C PRO A 458 25.37 -16.63 7.27
N GLU A 459 24.47 -16.62 8.25
CA GLU A 459 23.60 -15.47 8.54
C GLU A 459 24.41 -14.30 9.14
N LEU A 460 25.36 -14.60 10.04
CA LEU A 460 26.32 -13.60 10.55
C LEU A 460 27.12 -12.94 9.42
N ALA A 461 27.63 -13.72 8.46
CA ALA A 461 28.36 -13.20 7.31
C ALA A 461 27.47 -12.31 6.41
N SER A 462 26.20 -12.68 6.23
CA SER A 462 25.22 -11.87 5.49
C SER A 462 24.99 -10.52 6.16
N LEU A 463 24.78 -10.49 7.48
CA LEU A 463 24.58 -9.25 8.25
C LEU A 463 25.81 -8.33 8.17
N ILE A 464 27.02 -8.88 8.28
CA ILE A 464 28.27 -8.12 8.12
C ILE A 464 28.35 -7.51 6.71
N ASN A 465 28.02 -8.26 5.67
CA ASN A 465 28.09 -7.78 4.29
C ASN A 465 27.04 -6.71 3.99
N GLN A 466 25.83 -6.84 4.54
CA GLN A 466 24.80 -5.80 4.46
C GLN A 466 25.28 -4.51 5.13
N TYR A 467 25.89 -4.61 6.31
CA TYR A 467 26.44 -3.47 7.01
C TYR A 467 27.61 -2.80 6.26
N LYS A 468 28.44 -3.58 5.55
CA LYS A 468 29.52 -3.05 4.68
C LYS A 468 29.01 -2.40 3.39
N ALA A 469 27.82 -2.76 2.93
CA ALA A 469 27.22 -2.22 1.71
C ALA A 469 26.49 -0.88 1.93
N GLU A 470 26.19 -0.52 3.18
CA GLU A 470 25.77 0.83 3.58
C GLU A 470 26.99 1.63 4.10
N PRO A 471 27.61 2.51 3.30
CA PRO A 471 28.72 3.32 3.80
C PRO A 471 28.17 4.39 4.75
N ILE A 472 28.52 4.29 6.04
CA ILE A 472 28.45 5.43 6.96
C ILE A 472 29.72 6.25 6.75
N GLU A 473 29.56 7.50 6.30
CA GLU A 473 30.62 8.51 6.31
C GLU A 473 31.15 8.66 7.74
N THR A 474 32.43 8.35 7.91
CA THR A 474 33.15 8.64 9.14
C THR A 474 33.36 10.15 9.21
N ILE A 475 32.70 10.82 10.15
CA ILE A 475 32.97 12.24 10.44
C ILE A 475 34.38 12.32 11.01
N THR A 476 35.35 12.65 10.16
CA THR A 476 36.69 13.02 10.60
C THR A 476 36.64 14.46 11.11
N ILE A 477 36.55 14.64 12.43
CA ILE A 477 36.83 15.92 13.06
C ILE A 477 38.34 16.16 12.92
N LEU A 478 38.74 16.94 11.92
CA LEU A 478 40.07 17.52 11.90
C LEU A 478 40.08 18.68 12.91
N ALA A 479 40.71 18.44 14.05
CA ALA A 479 41.16 19.51 14.92
C ALA A 479 42.36 20.19 14.26
N GLU A 480 42.17 21.43 13.81
CA GLU A 480 43.27 22.31 13.42
C GLU A 480 43.83 23.01 14.67
N SER A 481 45.14 22.87 14.86
CA SER A 481 46.01 23.78 15.60
C SER A 481 46.87 24.56 14.62
#